data_AF-A0A1I5IJB6-F1
#
_entry.id   AF-A0A1I5IJB6-F1
#
_cell.length_a   1.000
_cell.length_b   1.000
_cell.length_c   1.000
_cell.angle_alpha   90.00
_cell.angle_beta   90.00
_cell.angle_gamma   90.00
#
_symmetry.space_group_name_H-M   'P 1'
#
loop_
_entity.id
_entity.type
_entity.pdbx_description
1 polymer ?
#
loop_
_entity_poly.entity_id
_entity_poly.type
_entity_poly.pdbx_seq_one_letter_code
_entity_poly.pdbx_strand_id
1 'polypeptide(L)' 'SFYGNVMFSIGPNNELGGPNDTACHFDIPMRGNSLYLDDELIVDAGELTVPEMRPVNRR' A
#
# COMPACT_ATOMS: atom_id res chain seq x y z
N SER A 1 4.03 -11.43 2.56
CA SER A 1 3.62 -10.05 2.90
C SER A 1 4.53 -9.49 3.99
N PHE A 2 4.74 -8.18 4.02
CA PHE A 2 5.56 -7.49 5.02
C PHE A 2 4.70 -6.41 5.65
N TYR A 3 4.57 -6.41 6.97
CA TYR A 3 3.75 -5.42 7.67
C TYR A 3 4.34 -4.02 7.50
N GLY A 4 3.47 -3.03 7.23
CA GLY A 4 3.90 -1.65 6.97
C GLY A 4 4.58 -1.43 5.62
N ASN A 5 4.41 -2.35 4.65
CA ASN A 5 4.80 -2.06 3.27
C ASN A 5 3.83 -1.06 2.63
N VAL A 6 4.32 -0.32 1.63
CA VAL A 6 3.47 0.44 0.69
C VAL A 6 3.43 -0.36 -0.60
N MET A 7 2.24 -0.76 -1.05
CA MET A 7 2.07 -1.56 -2.26
C MET A 7 1.33 -0.75 -3.31
N PHE A 8 1.87 -0.74 -4.52
CA PHE A 8 1.19 -0.21 -5.69
C PHE A 8 1.20 -1.25 -6.80
N SER A 9 0.28 -1.08 -7.75
CA SER A 9 0.14 -1.97 -8.88
C SER A 9 0.26 -1.20 -10.19
N ILE A 10 0.74 -1.86 -11.23
CA ILE A 10 0.68 -1.39 -12.61
C ILE A 10 -0.01 -2.44 -13.47
N GLY A 11 -0.78 -2.00 -14.47
CA GLY A 11 -1.57 -2.89 -15.31
C GLY A 11 -3.03 -2.44 -15.41
N PRO A 12 -3.98 -3.38 -15.59
CA PRO A 12 -5.36 -3.05 -15.89
C PRO A 12 -6.04 -2.30 -14.73
N ASN A 13 -6.98 -1.41 -15.07
CA ASN A 13 -7.83 -0.72 -14.11
C ASN A 13 -9.31 -0.66 -14.54
N ASN A 14 -9.70 -1.47 -15.54
CA ASN A 14 -11.06 -1.61 -16.03
C ASN A 14 -12.03 -2.23 -15.00
N GLU A 15 -11.53 -2.96 -14.01
CA GLU A 15 -12.31 -3.51 -12.87
C GLU A 15 -13.11 -2.44 -12.12
N LEU A 16 -12.60 -1.21 -12.10
CA LEU A 16 -13.23 -0.04 -11.48
C LEU A 16 -13.57 1.05 -12.52
N GLY A 17 -13.70 0.66 -13.79
CA GLY A 17 -14.15 1.54 -14.88
C GLY A 17 -13.06 2.38 -15.53
N GLY A 18 -11.79 2.12 -15.24
CA GLY A 18 -10.67 2.77 -15.92
C GLY A 18 -10.46 2.28 -17.35
N PRO A 19 -9.77 3.05 -18.20
CA PRO A 19 -9.59 2.72 -19.62
C PRO A 19 -8.46 1.71 -19.90
N ASN A 20 -7.65 1.36 -18.89
CA ASN A 20 -6.51 0.46 -19.09
C ASN A 20 -6.96 -1.00 -18.99
N ASP A 21 -6.86 -1.73 -20.11
CA ASP A 21 -7.21 -3.15 -20.24
C ASP A 21 -6.00 -3.97 -20.74
N THR A 22 -4.81 -3.65 -20.27
CA THR A 22 -3.61 -4.45 -20.56
C THR A 22 -3.67 -5.78 -19.82
N ALA A 23 -3.30 -6.87 -20.50
CA ALA A 23 -3.31 -8.22 -19.90
C ALA A 23 -2.26 -8.43 -18.78
N CYS A 24 -1.27 -7.56 -18.66
CA CYS A 24 -0.18 -7.70 -17.70
C CYS A 24 -0.42 -6.86 -16.45
N HIS A 25 -0.21 -7.47 -15.28
CA HIS A 25 -0.38 -6.87 -13.95
C HIS A 25 0.82 -7.18 -13.06
N PHE A 26 1.35 -6.18 -12.37
CA PHE A 26 2.41 -6.35 -11.38
C PHE A 26 2.04 -5.65 -10.08
N ASP A 27 2.24 -6.35 -8.96
CA ASP A 27 2.17 -5.78 -7.61
C ASP A 27 3.58 -5.60 -7.05
N ILE A 28 3.91 -4.38 -6.63
CA ILE A 28 5.25 -4.02 -6.16
C ILE A 28 5.16 -3.55 -4.70
N PRO A 29 5.57 -4.39 -3.73
CA PRO A 29 5.65 -4.00 -2.32
C PRO A 29 6.97 -3.29 -2.02
N MET A 30 6.91 -2.09 -1.46
CA MET A 30 8.05 -1.30 -0.99
C MET A 30 8.17 -1.35 0.53
N ARG A 31 9.39 -1.49 1.06
CA ARG A 31 9.68 -1.51 2.51
C ARG A 31 10.40 -0.24 2.93
N GLY A 32 10.20 0.19 4.18
CA GLY A 32 10.90 1.34 4.76
C GLY A 32 10.41 2.68 4.21
N ASN A 33 9.25 2.72 3.56
CA ASN A 33 8.65 3.96 3.07
C ASN A 33 7.83 4.64 4.18
N SER A 34 7.70 5.95 4.06
CA SER A 34 6.64 6.69 4.74
C SER A 34 5.50 6.98 3.75
N LEU A 35 4.25 6.92 4.22
CA LEU A 35 3.04 7.17 3.44
C LEU A 35 2.19 8.22 4.13
N TYR A 36 1.81 9.24 3.37
CA TYR A 36 0.89 10.28 3.80
C TYR A 36 -0.42 10.14 3.01
N LEU A 37 -1.54 10.36 3.70
CA LEU A 37 -2.83 10.64 3.06
C LEU A 37 -3.15 12.10 3.33
N ASP A 38 -3.13 12.90 2.26
CA ASP A 38 -3.10 14.36 2.37
C ASP A 38 -1.94 14.80 3.27
N ASP A 39 -2.24 15.43 4.42
CA ASP A 39 -1.25 15.87 5.41
C ASP A 39 -1.08 14.89 6.60
N GLU A 40 -1.80 13.76 6.60
CA GLU A 40 -1.77 12.78 7.69
C GLU A 40 -0.74 11.66 7.42
N LEU A 41 0.25 11.52 8.30
CA LEU A 41 1.24 10.45 8.24
C LEU A 41 0.62 9.13 8.71
N ILE A 42 0.50 8.15 7.82
CA ILE A 42 -0.13 6.83 8.08
C ILE A 42 0.91 5.72 8.31
N VAL A 43 1.98 5.73 7.52
CA VAL A 43 3.14 4.82 7.68
C VAL A 43 4.37 5.68 7.84
N ASP A 44 5.21 5.41 8.82
CA ASP A 44 6.51 6.06 9.00
C ASP A 44 7.64 5.03 8.93
N ALA A 45 8.48 5.11 7.90
CA ALA A 45 9.60 4.20 7.67
C ALA A 45 9.25 2.69 7.82
N GLY A 46 8.04 2.31 7.40
CA GLY A 46 7.53 0.94 7.52
C GLY A 46 6.74 0.61 8.80
N GLU A 47 6.44 1.60 9.65
CA GLU A 47 5.65 1.43 10.87
C GLU A 47 4.31 2.17 10.78
N LEU A 48 3.20 1.51 11.10
CA LEU A 48 1.90 2.21 11.16
C LEU A 48 1.85 3.18 12.35
N THR A 49 1.49 4.42 12.07
CA THR A 49 1.30 5.48 13.07
C THR A 49 -0.09 5.41 13.69
N VAL A 50 -1.10 4.98 12.92
CA VAL A 50 -2.51 4.84 13.35
C VAL A 50 -2.66 3.63 14.28
N PRO A 51 -2.97 3.83 15.58
CA PRO A 51 -3.03 2.74 16.56
C PRO A 51 -4.02 1.63 16.21
N GLU A 52 -5.17 1.99 15.65
CA GLU A 52 -6.26 1.07 15.30
C GLU A 52 -5.90 0.13 14.15
N MET A 53 -4.90 0.49 13.33
CA MET A 53 -4.43 -0.33 12.22
C MET A 53 -3.30 -1.28 12.62
N ARG A 54 -2.78 -1.17 13.85
CA ARG A 54 -1.69 -2.03 14.33
C ARG A 54 -2.20 -3.43 14.64
N PRO A 55 -1.39 -4.47 14.39
CA PRO A 55 -1.78 -5.84 14.69
C PRO A 55 -1.84 -6.03 16.19
N VAL A 56 -2.80 -6.84 16.65
CA VAL A 56 -2.97 -7.18 18.07
C VAL A 56 -1.71 -7.83 18.65
N ASN A 57 -0.95 -8.57 17.82
CA ASN A 57 0.32 -9.18 18.19
C ASN A 57 1.36 -8.95 17.10
N ARG A 58 2.58 -8.54 17.48
CA ARG A 58 3.77 -8.61 16.61
C ARG A 58 4.39 -10.00 16.73
N ARG A 59 4.54 -10.68 15.59
CA ARG A 59 5.31 -11.93 15.48
C ARG A 59 6.74 -11.63 15.08
#